data_AF-A0A924C9N5-F1
#
_entry.id   AF-A0A924C9N5-F1
#
_cell.length_a   1.000
_cell.length_b   1.000
_cell.length_c   1.000
_cell.angle_alpha   90.00
_cell.angle_beta   90.00
_cell.angle_gamma   90.00
#
_symmetry.space_group_name_H-M   'P 1'
#
loop_
_entity.id
_entity.type
_entity.pdbx_description
1 polymer ?
#
loop_
_entity_poly.entity_id
_entity_poly.type
_entity_poly.pdbx_seq_one_letter_code
_entity_poly.pdbx_strand_id
1 'polypeptide(L)'
;MSSKSISGKWANVAAFNFTITPPWYATWWAYTLFVLLGELSTGIALEIKNILNFINNFSEVNTELIAEIKKGIDKGNLKDVKAIANDIAANKQKINHHGRSADSIVKDMLLQSRSINGIKETTDINMLEDEYLRVAYYGLRAKDKSFNAIMKTDFEESIEKVNIVPQDIGRVILNLITNTFYAVNEKKKSPHPLTEGMEYEPIVSVSIKAVKLPSAGFGGFNFCRR
;
A
#
# COMPACT_ATOMS: atom_id res chain seq x y z
N MET A 1 6.27 -29.32 -48.84
CA MET A 1 5.51 -29.42 -50.11
C MET A 1 6.45 -29.04 -51.24
N SER A 2 6.52 -29.86 -52.29
CA SER A 2 7.39 -29.62 -53.45
C SER A 2 6.52 -29.28 -54.66
N SER A 3 6.84 -28.18 -55.34
CA SER A 3 6.17 -27.77 -56.59
C SER A 3 7.14 -27.91 -57.75
N LYS A 4 6.62 -28.33 -58.91
CA LYS A 4 7.38 -28.52 -60.15
C LYS A 4 7.02 -27.40 -61.11
N SER A 5 8.03 -26.71 -61.63
CA SER A 5 7.82 -25.68 -62.66
C SER A 5 7.47 -26.33 -64.02
N ILE A 6 6.77 -25.59 -64.88
CA ILE A 6 6.35 -26.00 -66.24
C ILE A 6 7.55 -26.46 -67.09
N SER A 7 8.78 -26.01 -66.77
CA SER A 7 10.03 -26.42 -67.42
C SER A 7 10.65 -27.72 -66.90
N GLY A 8 9.95 -28.44 -66.02
CA GLY A 8 10.39 -29.77 -65.55
C GLY A 8 11.38 -29.77 -64.38
N LYS A 9 11.91 -28.61 -63.97
CA LYS A 9 12.82 -28.48 -62.82
C LYS A 9 12.04 -28.49 -61.50
N TRP A 10 12.48 -29.33 -60.55
CA TRP A 10 11.97 -29.35 -59.18
C TRP A 10 12.56 -28.18 -58.39
N ALA A 11 11.73 -27.44 -57.67
CA ALA A 11 12.22 -26.44 -56.72
C ALA A 11 12.87 -27.13 -55.51
N ASN A 12 13.95 -26.55 -54.97
CA ASN A 12 14.57 -27.03 -53.73
C ASN A 12 13.51 -27.09 -52.62
N VAL A 13 13.40 -28.25 -51.97
CA VAL A 13 12.42 -28.45 -50.90
C VAL A 13 12.86 -27.62 -49.70
N ALA A 14 12.22 -26.47 -49.49
CA ALA A 14 12.38 -25.72 -48.24
C ALA A 14 11.71 -26.52 -47.11
N ALA A 15 12.53 -27.18 -46.30
CA ALA A 15 12.10 -27.80 -45.05
C ALA A 15 12.08 -26.73 -43.97
N PHE A 16 10.89 -26.45 -43.41
CA PHE A 16 10.75 -25.57 -42.25
C PHE A 16 10.64 -26.42 -41.00
N ASN A 17 11.66 -26.33 -40.15
CA ASN A 17 11.60 -26.91 -38.82
C ASN A 17 10.99 -25.88 -37.88
N PHE A 18 9.90 -26.24 -37.20
CA PHE A 18 9.39 -25.49 -36.06
C PHE A 18 9.54 -26.35 -34.81
N THR A 19 9.92 -25.71 -33.71
CA THR A 19 10.03 -26.34 -32.41
C THR A 19 8.86 -25.85 -31.55
N ILE A 20 8.02 -26.78 -31.09
CA ILE A 20 7.01 -26.47 -30.09
C ILE A 20 7.74 -26.42 -28.75
N THR A 21 7.97 -25.23 -28.23
CA THR A 21 8.51 -25.08 -26.88
C THR A 21 7.47 -25.53 -25.85
N PRO A 22 7.90 -26.12 -24.72
CA PRO A 22 6.99 -26.41 -23.61
C PRO A 22 6.21 -25.15 -23.20
N PRO A 23 4.97 -25.29 -22.74
CA PRO A 23 4.19 -24.15 -22.27
C PRO A 23 4.91 -23.46 -21.11
N TRP A 24 4.81 -22.13 -21.06
CA TRP A 24 5.57 -21.31 -20.10
C TRP A 24 5.35 -21.71 -18.63
N TYR A 25 4.16 -22.22 -18.27
CA TYR A 25 3.83 -22.65 -16.90
C TYR A 25 4.53 -23.95 -16.49
N ALA A 26 5.08 -24.70 -17.44
CA ALA A 26 5.85 -25.92 -17.20
C ALA A 26 7.36 -25.64 -17.01
N THR A 27 7.74 -24.39 -16.80
CA THR A 27 9.13 -23.98 -16.55
C THR A 27 9.41 -23.88 -15.06
N TRP A 28 10.67 -24.08 -14.66
CA TRP A 28 11.07 -24.03 -13.25
C TRP A 28 10.77 -22.67 -12.60
N TRP A 29 10.95 -21.56 -13.33
CA TRP A 29 10.68 -20.21 -12.83
C TRP A 29 9.19 -19.98 -12.57
N ALA A 30 8.30 -20.60 -13.36
CA ALA A 30 6.86 -20.53 -13.13
C ALA A 30 6.49 -21.22 -11.81
N TYR A 31 7.07 -22.38 -11.50
CA TYR A 31 6.87 -23.03 -10.21
C TYR A 31 7.40 -22.21 -9.05
N THR A 32 8.55 -21.55 -9.23
CA THR A 32 9.10 -20.65 -8.19
C THR A 32 8.15 -19.49 -7.92
N LEU A 33 7.60 -18.89 -8.98
CA LEU A 33 6.58 -17.84 -8.88
C LEU A 33 5.31 -18.34 -8.17
N PHE A 34 4.82 -19.53 -8.50
CA PHE A 34 3.64 -20.11 -7.84
C PHE A 34 3.86 -20.35 -6.34
N VAL A 35 5.04 -20.82 -5.94
CA VAL A 35 5.39 -21.01 -4.52
C VAL A 35 5.40 -19.66 -3.79
N LEU A 36 6.07 -18.65 -4.35
CA LEU A 36 6.11 -17.30 -3.76
C LEU A 36 4.71 -16.69 -3.60
N LEU A 37 3.84 -16.85 -4.60
CA LEU A 37 2.45 -16.39 -4.52
C LEU A 37 1.65 -17.14 -3.44
N GLY A 38 1.89 -18.45 -3.29
CA GLY A 38 1.28 -19.27 -2.24
C GLY A 38 1.71 -18.85 -0.83
N GLU A 39 3.00 -18.59 -0.63
CA GLU A 39 3.54 -18.11 0.64
C GLU A 39 2.94 -16.74 1.02
N LEU A 40 2.90 -15.79 0.08
CA LEU A 40 2.29 -14.48 0.29
C LEU A 40 0.80 -14.59 0.66
N SER A 41 0.05 -15.42 -0.07
CA SER A 41 -1.38 -15.65 0.19
C SER A 41 -1.61 -16.28 1.57
N THR A 42 -0.70 -17.16 2.00
CA THR A 42 -0.75 -17.80 3.33
C THR A 42 -0.50 -16.78 4.45
N GLY A 43 0.46 -15.88 4.28
CA GLY A 43 0.71 -14.79 5.23
C GLY A 43 -0.51 -13.89 5.42
N ILE A 44 -1.11 -13.47 4.31
CA ILE A 44 -2.37 -12.72 4.28
C ILE A 44 -3.50 -13.46 5.02
N ALA A 45 -3.69 -14.75 4.71
CA ALA A 45 -4.75 -15.53 5.31
C ALA A 45 -4.58 -15.68 6.83
N LEU A 46 -3.33 -15.80 7.30
CA LEU A 46 -3.01 -15.85 8.72
C LEU A 46 -3.35 -14.54 9.43
N GLU A 47 -3.03 -13.40 8.84
CA GLU A 47 -3.38 -12.08 9.39
C GLU A 47 -4.88 -11.86 9.46
N ILE A 48 -5.62 -12.22 8.41
CA ILE A 48 -7.10 -12.16 8.41
C ILE A 48 -7.66 -13.04 9.53
N LYS A 49 -7.15 -14.26 9.68
CA LYS A 49 -7.58 -15.19 10.74
C LYS A 49 -7.33 -14.61 12.14
N ASN A 50 -6.18 -13.97 12.34
CA ASN A 50 -5.86 -13.32 13.62
C ASN A 50 -6.86 -12.21 13.96
N ILE A 51 -7.23 -11.39 12.98
CA ILE A 51 -8.21 -10.31 13.18
C ILE A 51 -9.60 -10.87 13.51
N LEU A 52 -10.05 -11.91 12.78
CA LEU A 52 -11.34 -12.54 13.05
C LEU A 52 -11.41 -13.16 14.44
N ASN A 53 -10.35 -13.87 14.86
CA ASN A 53 -10.28 -14.45 16.19
C ASN A 53 -10.36 -13.38 17.28
N PHE A 54 -9.65 -12.27 17.09
CA PHE A 54 -9.71 -11.15 18.03
C PHE A 54 -11.13 -10.59 18.11
N ILE A 55 -11.75 -10.26 16.97
CA ILE A 55 -13.10 -9.69 16.93
C ILE A 55 -14.11 -10.62 17.61
N ASN A 56 -14.04 -11.93 17.34
CA ASN A 56 -14.94 -12.92 17.93
C ASN A 56 -14.76 -13.00 19.45
N ASN A 57 -13.52 -13.13 19.94
CA ASN A 57 -13.24 -13.24 21.37
C ASN A 57 -13.75 -12.02 22.16
N PHE A 58 -13.47 -10.80 21.69
CA PHE A 58 -13.96 -9.59 22.39
C PHE A 58 -15.46 -9.40 22.27
N SER A 59 -16.09 -9.89 21.20
CA SER A 59 -17.54 -9.87 21.05
C SER A 59 -18.23 -10.85 22.00
N GLU A 60 -17.64 -12.03 22.21
CA GLU A 60 -18.11 -13.03 23.18
C GLU A 60 -17.98 -12.50 24.61
N VAL A 61 -16.82 -11.98 24.99
CA VAL A 61 -16.60 -11.34 26.31
C VAL A 61 -17.60 -10.19 26.53
N ASN A 62 -17.85 -9.35 25.53
CA ASN A 62 -18.85 -8.30 25.65
C ASN A 62 -20.27 -8.84 25.86
N THR A 63 -20.61 -9.99 25.26
CA THR A 63 -21.91 -10.65 25.47
C THR A 63 -22.07 -11.09 26.92
N GLU A 64 -21.01 -11.65 27.51
CA GLU A 64 -20.97 -12.02 28.93
C GLU A 64 -21.08 -10.79 29.85
N LEU A 65 -20.29 -9.75 29.59
CA LEU A 65 -20.31 -8.50 30.37
C LEU A 65 -21.68 -7.80 30.31
N ILE A 66 -22.38 -7.83 29.17
CA ILE A 66 -23.75 -7.32 29.06
C ILE A 66 -24.71 -8.13 29.93
N ALA A 67 -24.55 -9.45 30.03
CA ALA A 67 -25.35 -10.28 30.92
C ALA A 67 -25.07 -9.95 32.40
N GLU A 68 -23.82 -9.65 32.75
CA GLU A 68 -23.45 -9.21 34.10
C GLU A 68 -24.00 -7.82 34.44
N ILE A 69 -24.02 -6.89 33.49
CA ILE A 69 -24.69 -5.59 33.66
C ILE A 69 -26.16 -5.78 34.03
N LYS A 70 -26.90 -6.65 33.31
CA LYS A 70 -28.32 -6.92 33.61
C LYS A 70 -28.50 -7.41 35.05
N LYS A 71 -27.69 -8.39 35.47
CA LYS A 71 -27.69 -8.91 36.85
C LYS A 71 -27.33 -7.84 37.88
N GLY A 72 -26.36 -6.96 37.56
CA GLY A 72 -25.92 -5.88 38.43
C GLY A 72 -27.00 -4.81 38.62
N ILE A 73 -27.75 -4.49 37.56
CA ILE A 73 -28.93 -3.60 37.60
C ILE A 73 -30.01 -4.19 38.51
N ASP A 74 -30.35 -5.48 38.35
CA ASP A 74 -31.37 -6.16 39.15
C ASP A 74 -31.03 -6.18 40.65
N LYS A 75 -29.73 -6.19 40.98
CA LYS A 75 -29.22 -6.14 42.36
C LYS A 75 -29.02 -4.72 42.90
N GLY A 76 -29.27 -3.68 42.09
CA GLY A 76 -29.01 -2.28 42.46
C GLY A 76 -27.53 -1.91 42.62
N ASN A 77 -26.59 -2.77 42.19
CA ASN A 77 -25.16 -2.51 42.32
C ASN A 77 -24.63 -1.70 41.13
N LEU A 78 -24.93 -0.40 41.15
CA LEU A 78 -24.58 0.53 40.07
C LEU A 78 -23.07 0.77 39.92
N LYS A 79 -22.27 0.50 40.95
CA LYS A 79 -20.80 0.62 40.88
C LYS A 79 -20.22 -0.45 39.95
N ASP A 80 -20.63 -1.70 40.13
CA ASP A 80 -20.18 -2.82 39.30
C ASP A 80 -20.68 -2.65 37.85
N VAL A 81 -21.92 -2.20 37.67
CA VAL A 81 -22.48 -1.89 36.34
C VAL A 81 -21.64 -0.85 35.61
N LYS A 82 -21.19 0.21 36.29
CA LYS A 82 -20.35 1.26 35.70
C LYS A 82 -18.95 0.75 35.37
N ALA A 83 -18.38 -0.12 36.21
CA ALA A 83 -17.09 -0.75 35.93
C ALA A 83 -17.16 -1.64 34.68
N ILE A 84 -18.15 -2.53 34.60
CA ILE A 84 -18.36 -3.42 33.46
C ILE A 84 -18.63 -2.63 32.18
N ALA A 85 -19.38 -1.53 32.25
CA ALA A 85 -19.61 -0.66 31.10
C ALA A 85 -18.31 -0.04 30.55
N ASN A 86 -17.34 0.28 31.42
CA ASN A 86 -16.02 0.75 30.98
C ASN A 86 -15.23 -0.37 30.29
N ASP A 87 -15.32 -1.61 30.79
CA ASP A 87 -14.67 -2.77 30.15
C ASP A 87 -15.23 -3.05 28.76
N ILE A 88 -16.57 -2.96 28.59
CA ILE A 88 -17.21 -3.04 27.27
C ILE A 88 -16.71 -1.91 26.36
N ALA A 89 -16.58 -0.69 26.87
CA ALA A 89 -16.07 0.44 26.09
C ALA A 89 -14.62 0.20 25.63
N ALA A 90 -13.76 -0.32 26.51
CA ALA A 90 -12.38 -0.66 26.18
C ALA A 90 -12.31 -1.80 25.13
N ASN A 91 -13.12 -2.84 25.30
CA ASN A 91 -13.22 -3.93 24.33
C ASN A 91 -13.73 -3.45 22.96
N LYS A 92 -14.69 -2.51 22.94
CA LYS A 92 -15.18 -1.89 21.71
C LYS A 92 -14.08 -1.10 20.98
N GLN A 93 -13.22 -0.38 21.70
CA GLN A 93 -12.08 0.32 21.09
C GLN A 93 -11.10 -0.67 20.44
N LYS A 94 -10.81 -1.77 21.14
CA LYS A 94 -9.98 -2.86 20.62
C LYS A 94 -10.58 -3.49 19.36
N ILE A 95 -11.87 -3.84 19.35
CA ILE A 95 -12.57 -4.35 18.16
C ILE A 95 -12.47 -3.35 16.99
N ASN A 96 -12.68 -2.06 17.26
CA ASN A 96 -12.60 -1.02 16.22
C ASN A 96 -11.19 -0.93 15.62
N HIS A 97 -10.15 -0.98 16.46
CA HIS A 97 -8.76 -0.97 16.04
C HIS A 97 -8.46 -2.12 15.06
N HIS A 98 -8.79 -3.36 15.43
CA HIS A 98 -8.56 -4.52 14.56
C HIS A 98 -9.44 -4.51 13.30
N GLY A 99 -10.67 -3.97 13.39
CA GLY A 99 -11.53 -3.78 12.21
C GLY A 99 -10.96 -2.80 11.19
N ARG A 100 -10.33 -1.71 11.65
CA ARG A 100 -9.62 -0.77 10.74
C ARG A 100 -8.41 -1.40 10.09
N SER A 101 -7.68 -2.26 10.81
CA SER A 101 -6.56 -3.02 10.23
C SER A 101 -7.04 -3.96 9.12
N ALA A 102 -8.15 -4.68 9.32
CA ALA A 102 -8.73 -5.52 8.27
C ALA A 102 -9.16 -4.71 7.04
N ASP A 103 -9.79 -3.55 7.23
CA ASP A 103 -10.18 -2.65 6.12
C ASP A 103 -8.96 -2.19 5.31
N SER A 104 -7.84 -1.87 5.96
CA SER A 104 -6.58 -1.52 5.27
C SER A 104 -6.03 -2.69 4.48
N ILE A 105 -5.94 -3.88 5.08
CA ILE A 105 -5.41 -5.10 4.44
C ILE A 105 -6.23 -5.46 3.19
N VAL A 106 -7.57 -5.38 3.27
CA VAL A 106 -8.45 -5.63 2.12
C VAL A 106 -8.29 -4.55 1.05
N LYS A 107 -8.15 -3.28 1.42
CA LYS A 107 -7.89 -2.20 0.47
C LYS A 107 -6.56 -2.40 -0.25
N ASP A 108 -5.51 -2.79 0.45
CA ASP A 108 -4.20 -3.04 -0.13
C ASP A 108 -4.26 -4.19 -1.16
N MET A 109 -4.96 -5.29 -0.85
CA MET A 109 -5.22 -6.38 -1.80
C MET A 109 -5.98 -5.90 -3.05
N LEU A 110 -7.04 -5.11 -2.86
CA LEU A 110 -7.86 -4.60 -3.95
C LEU A 110 -7.10 -3.60 -4.83
N LEU A 111 -6.27 -2.74 -4.23
CA LEU A 111 -5.43 -1.79 -4.96
C LEU A 111 -4.39 -2.52 -5.80
N GLN A 112 -3.74 -3.56 -5.24
CA GLN A 112 -2.77 -4.38 -5.97
C GLN A 112 -3.41 -5.12 -7.14
N SER A 113 -4.64 -5.62 -6.97
CA SER A 113 -5.42 -6.21 -8.08
C SER A 113 -5.78 -5.18 -9.17
N ARG A 114 -6.02 -3.91 -8.81
CA ARG A 114 -6.41 -2.85 -9.76
C ARG A 114 -5.23 -2.19 -10.50
N SER A 115 -3.97 -2.34 -10.05
CA SER A 115 -2.78 -1.77 -10.71
C SER A 115 -2.42 -2.41 -12.06
N ILE A 116 -3.12 -3.46 -12.48
CA ILE A 116 -2.67 -4.32 -13.59
C ILE A 116 -2.72 -3.63 -14.97
N ASN A 117 -3.44 -2.51 -15.13
CA ASN A 117 -3.47 -1.84 -16.44
C ASN A 117 -2.16 -1.11 -16.78
N GLY A 118 -1.33 -0.73 -15.79
CA GLY A 118 0.09 -0.39 -15.94
C GLY A 118 0.48 0.61 -17.05
N ILE A 119 -0.46 1.39 -17.57
CA ILE A 119 -0.22 2.28 -18.71
C ILE A 119 0.64 3.42 -18.23
N LYS A 120 1.82 3.55 -18.84
CA LYS A 120 2.71 4.68 -18.57
C LYS A 120 2.21 5.91 -19.31
N GLU A 121 2.18 7.03 -18.60
CA GLU A 121 1.79 8.34 -19.09
C GLU A 121 2.93 9.33 -18.81
N THR A 122 3.07 10.29 -19.73
CA THR A 122 4.03 11.38 -19.58
C THR A 122 3.51 12.35 -18.53
N THR A 123 4.13 12.32 -17.35
CA THR A 123 3.60 12.91 -16.12
C THR A 123 4.57 13.92 -15.52
N ASP A 124 4.03 15.03 -15.05
CA ASP A 124 4.76 16.02 -14.26
C ASP A 124 4.79 15.54 -12.79
N ILE A 125 5.98 15.12 -12.32
CA ILE A 125 6.12 14.59 -10.94
C ILE A 125 5.91 15.69 -9.91
N ASN A 126 6.36 16.91 -10.17
CA ASN A 126 6.23 18.01 -9.22
C ASN A 126 4.75 18.30 -8.97
N MET A 127 3.95 18.33 -10.05
CA MET A 127 2.49 18.49 -9.95
C MET A 127 1.82 17.30 -9.25
N LEU A 128 2.25 16.08 -9.56
CA LEU A 128 1.73 14.86 -8.94
C LEU A 128 1.98 14.84 -7.42
N GLU A 129 3.21 15.13 -6.99
CA GLU A 129 3.61 15.19 -5.58
C GLU A 129 2.84 16.28 -4.82
N ASP A 130 2.74 17.47 -5.40
CA ASP A 130 2.00 18.60 -4.82
C ASP A 130 0.51 18.26 -4.61
N GLU A 131 -0.10 17.60 -5.59
CA GLU A 131 -1.47 17.11 -5.48
C GLU A 131 -1.62 16.11 -4.33
N TYR A 132 -0.80 15.06 -4.29
CA TYR A 132 -0.90 14.03 -3.26
C TYR A 132 -0.53 14.54 -1.86
N LEU A 133 0.37 15.52 -1.74
CA LEU A 133 0.68 16.21 -0.49
C LEU A 133 -0.57 16.91 0.07
N ARG A 134 -1.29 17.65 -0.78
CA ARG A 134 -2.56 18.29 -0.40
C ARG A 134 -3.63 17.27 -0.05
N VAL A 135 -3.79 16.22 -0.86
CA VAL A 135 -4.77 15.16 -0.63
C VAL A 135 -4.55 14.49 0.73
N ALA A 136 -3.30 14.15 1.07
CA ALA A 136 -2.94 13.56 2.35
C ALA A 136 -3.27 14.51 3.53
N TYR A 137 -2.92 15.79 3.40
CA TYR A 137 -3.16 16.81 4.44
C TYR A 137 -4.66 16.97 4.72
N TYR A 138 -5.46 17.20 3.68
CA TYR A 138 -6.91 17.37 3.84
C TYR A 138 -7.60 16.07 4.27
N GLY A 139 -7.10 14.92 3.81
CA GLY A 139 -7.57 13.61 4.25
C GLY A 139 -7.41 13.41 5.76
N LEU A 140 -6.29 13.87 6.34
CA LEU A 140 -6.09 13.80 7.79
C LEU A 140 -6.91 14.85 8.54
N ARG A 141 -7.03 16.09 8.04
CA ARG A 141 -7.89 17.12 8.64
C ARG A 141 -9.38 16.77 8.63
N ALA A 142 -9.85 16.04 7.62
CA ALA A 142 -11.23 15.57 7.57
C ALA A 142 -11.54 14.58 8.70
N LYS A 143 -10.55 13.78 9.11
CA LYS A 143 -10.65 12.85 10.25
C LYS A 143 -10.46 13.55 11.60
N ASP A 144 -9.52 14.48 11.67
CA ASP A 144 -9.18 15.24 12.87
C ASP A 144 -9.09 16.73 12.55
N LYS A 145 -10.14 17.48 12.85
CA LYS A 145 -10.21 18.93 12.55
C LYS A 145 -9.14 19.74 13.30
N SER A 146 -8.61 19.21 14.41
CA SER A 146 -7.57 19.84 15.22
C SER A 146 -6.17 19.65 14.63
N PHE A 147 -6.00 18.70 13.71
CA PHE A 147 -4.72 18.48 13.04
C PHE A 147 -4.31 19.73 12.24
N ASN A 148 -3.06 20.13 12.44
CA ASN A 148 -2.38 21.14 11.64
C ASN A 148 -0.89 20.82 11.55
N ALA A 149 -0.32 21.01 10.37
CA ALA A 149 1.11 20.89 10.10
C ALA A 149 1.50 21.90 9.01
N ILE A 150 2.68 22.49 9.13
CA ILE A 150 3.25 23.33 8.07
C ILE A 150 3.74 22.42 6.95
N MET A 151 3.29 22.67 5.73
CA MET A 151 3.80 22.01 4.53
C MET A 151 4.83 22.89 3.85
N LYS A 152 6.01 22.35 3.57
CA LYS A 152 7.07 23.01 2.80
C LYS A 152 7.42 22.16 1.58
N THR A 153 7.55 22.80 0.42
CA THR A 153 7.90 22.13 -0.84
C THR A 153 9.14 22.77 -1.43
N ASP A 154 10.09 21.94 -1.88
CA ASP A 154 11.28 22.36 -2.62
C ASP A 154 11.44 21.48 -3.87
N PHE A 155 10.73 21.87 -4.93
CA PHE A 155 10.70 21.13 -6.19
C PHE A 155 11.60 21.80 -7.22
N GLU A 156 12.48 21.01 -7.83
CA GLU A 156 13.31 21.49 -8.93
C GLU A 156 12.48 21.64 -10.21
N GLU A 157 12.38 22.87 -10.72
CA GLU A 157 11.64 23.20 -11.94
C GLU A 157 12.28 22.65 -13.22
N SER A 158 13.56 22.27 -13.17
CA SER A 158 14.30 21.73 -14.32
C SER A 158 13.88 20.31 -14.69
N ILE A 159 13.07 19.66 -13.85
CA ILE A 159 12.64 18.27 -14.04
C ILE A 159 11.60 18.21 -15.15
N GLU A 160 11.97 17.57 -16.26
CA GLU A 160 11.05 17.27 -17.34
C GLU A 160 10.02 16.19 -16.94
N LYS A 161 8.91 16.13 -17.69
CA LYS A 161 7.91 15.08 -17.50
C LYS A 161 8.52 13.70 -17.71
N VAL A 162 8.15 12.76 -16.86
CA VAL A 162 8.64 11.37 -16.91
C VAL A 162 7.54 10.42 -17.33
N ASN A 163 7.93 9.31 -17.97
CA ASN A 163 6.99 8.29 -18.40
C ASN A 163 6.81 7.22 -17.30
N ILE A 164 5.79 7.40 -16.46
CA ILE A 164 5.48 6.58 -15.28
C ILE A 164 4.02 6.16 -15.28
N VAL A 165 3.63 5.24 -14.41
CA VAL A 165 2.20 4.96 -14.13
C VAL A 165 1.78 5.90 -13.00
N PRO A 166 1.05 7.01 -13.26
CA PRO A 166 0.78 8.03 -12.25
C PRO A 166 0.08 7.47 -11.01
N GLN A 167 -0.81 6.49 -11.22
CA GLN A 167 -1.63 5.90 -10.17
C GLN A 167 -0.79 5.07 -9.20
N ASP A 168 0.21 4.35 -9.70
CA ASP A 168 1.10 3.54 -8.87
C ASP A 168 2.03 4.43 -8.04
N ILE A 169 2.66 5.42 -8.70
CA ILE A 169 3.53 6.38 -8.03
C ILE A 169 2.75 7.23 -7.02
N GLY A 170 1.55 7.68 -7.40
CA GLY A 170 0.65 8.43 -6.55
C GLY A 170 0.27 7.70 -5.26
N ARG A 171 0.02 6.38 -5.33
CA ARG A 171 -0.24 5.56 -4.12
C ARG A 171 0.95 5.52 -3.18
N VAL A 172 2.16 5.38 -3.71
CA VAL A 172 3.39 5.38 -2.91
C VAL A 172 3.56 6.72 -2.21
N ILE A 173 3.43 7.81 -2.94
CA ILE A 173 3.52 9.19 -2.42
C ILE A 173 2.49 9.41 -1.32
N LEU A 174 1.22 9.12 -1.61
CA LEU A 174 0.11 9.30 -0.68
C LEU A 174 0.34 8.53 0.63
N ASN A 175 0.75 7.27 0.53
CA ASN A 175 0.99 6.43 1.70
C ASN A 175 2.17 6.94 2.54
N LEU A 176 3.26 7.35 1.89
CA LEU A 176 4.42 7.92 2.57
C LEU A 176 4.05 9.19 3.31
N ILE A 177 3.43 10.15 2.63
CA ILE A 177 3.05 11.44 3.20
C ILE A 177 2.01 11.26 4.33
N THR A 178 1.04 10.36 4.15
CA THR A 178 0.04 10.08 5.19
C THR A 178 0.70 9.56 6.47
N ASN A 179 1.67 8.65 6.34
CA ASN A 179 2.43 8.15 7.48
C ASN A 179 3.28 9.25 8.12
N THR A 180 3.88 10.15 7.34
CA THR A 180 4.62 11.30 7.85
C THR A 180 3.72 12.24 8.64
N PHE A 181 2.54 12.60 8.11
CA PHE A 181 1.58 13.44 8.83
C PHE A 181 1.08 12.80 10.12
N TYR A 182 0.84 11.49 10.09
CA TYR A 182 0.50 10.75 11.30
C TYR A 182 1.62 10.84 12.34
N ALA A 183 2.86 10.57 11.96
CA ALA A 183 4.01 10.58 12.87
C ALA A 183 4.23 11.94 13.53
N VAL A 184 4.15 13.05 12.77
CA VAL A 184 4.31 14.40 13.33
C VAL A 184 3.12 14.79 14.21
N ASN A 185 1.91 14.31 13.92
CA ASN A 185 0.73 14.53 14.75
C ASN A 185 0.84 13.78 16.10
N GLU A 186 1.24 12.51 16.06
CA GLU A 186 1.46 11.71 17.27
C GLU A 186 2.59 12.29 18.12
N LYS A 187 3.64 12.82 17.46
CA LYS A 187 4.71 13.55 18.15
C LYS A 187 4.17 14.78 18.89
N LYS A 188 3.28 15.56 18.27
CA LYS A 188 2.65 16.71 18.96
C LYS A 188 1.82 16.29 20.18
N LYS A 189 1.15 15.13 20.10
CA LYS A 189 0.28 14.62 21.17
C LYS A 189 1.05 13.98 22.33
N SER A 190 2.27 13.51 22.09
CA SER A 190 3.03 12.81 23.13
C SER A 190 3.77 13.79 24.06
N PRO A 191 4.03 13.42 25.33
CA PRO A 191 4.82 14.22 26.24
C PRO A 191 6.28 14.28 25.77
N HIS A 192 6.77 15.47 25.42
CA HIS A 192 8.17 15.68 25.03
C HIS A 192 8.82 16.69 25.98
N PRO A 193 10.12 16.53 26.30
CA PRO A 193 10.87 17.54 27.05
C PRO A 193 10.98 18.78 26.17
N LEU A 194 10.11 19.75 26.42
CA LEU A 194 10.21 21.07 25.83
C LEU A 194 11.51 21.68 26.36
N THR A 195 12.41 22.07 25.46
CA THR A 195 13.42 23.07 25.80
C THR A 195 12.65 24.33 26.22
N GLU A 196 13.02 24.91 27.36
CA GLU A 196 12.29 26.00 28.04
C GLU A 196 11.59 26.95 27.06
N GLY A 197 10.25 26.82 26.95
CA GLY A 197 9.39 27.74 26.21
C GLY A 197 9.13 27.47 24.72
N MET A 198 9.70 26.43 24.09
CA MET A 198 9.43 26.14 22.67
C MET A 198 8.39 25.02 22.47
N GLU A 199 7.19 25.38 22.03
CA GLU A 199 6.13 24.43 21.64
C GLU A 199 6.51 23.70 20.34
N TYR A 200 6.25 22.39 20.28
CA TYR A 200 6.50 21.61 19.06
C TYR A 200 5.49 21.95 17.97
N GLU A 201 5.98 22.47 16.85
CA GLU A 201 5.19 22.71 15.64
C GLU A 201 5.44 21.61 14.60
N PRO A 202 4.41 20.85 14.18
CA PRO A 202 4.55 19.85 13.13
C PRO A 202 4.91 20.50 11.79
N ILE A 203 5.99 20.04 11.17
CA ILE A 203 6.41 20.49 9.83
C ILE A 203 6.69 19.24 8.98
N VAL A 204 6.16 19.24 7.76
CA VAL A 204 6.46 18.24 6.73
C VAL A 204 7.04 18.95 5.52
N SER A 205 8.27 18.59 5.17
CA SER A 205 8.99 19.13 4.02
C SER A 205 9.14 18.05 2.96
N VAL A 206 8.79 18.36 1.72
CA VAL A 206 8.94 17.46 0.56
C VAL A 206 9.83 18.14 -0.47
N SER A 207 10.81 17.40 -1.00
CA SER A 207 11.72 17.92 -2.01
C SER A 207 11.93 16.93 -3.14
N ILE A 208 11.96 17.43 -4.37
CA ILE A 208 12.23 16.63 -5.57
C ILE A 208 13.42 17.27 -6.28
N LYS A 209 14.46 16.47 -6.53
CA LYS A 209 15.70 16.89 -7.20
C LYS A 209 16.10 15.88 -8.26
N ALA A 210 16.62 16.36 -9.39
CA ALA A 210 17.20 15.51 -10.41
C ALA A 210 18.56 14.99 -9.94
N VAL A 211 18.70 13.66 -9.87
CA VAL A 211 19.99 13.04 -9.55
C VAL A 211 20.71 12.74 -10.87
N LYS A 212 21.83 13.43 -11.12
CA LYS A 212 22.74 13.04 -12.20
C LYS A 212 23.41 11.73 -11.82
N LEU A 213 23.07 10.65 -12.52
CA LEU A 213 23.82 9.41 -12.41
C LEU A 213 25.27 9.67 -12.86
N PRO A 214 26.28 9.23 -12.09
CA PRO A 214 27.66 9.31 -12.58
C PRO A 214 27.73 8.60 -13.92
N SER A 215 28.27 9.27 -14.92
CA SER A 215 28.53 8.67 -16.23
C SER A 215 29.45 7.48 -16.00
N ALA A 216 28.87 6.29 -15.99
CA ALA A 216 29.60 5.05 -16.02
C ALA A 216 30.47 5.08 -17.29
N GLY A 217 31.77 5.33 -17.12
CA GLY A 217 32.77 5.07 -18.14
C GLY A 217 32.88 3.58 -18.34
N PHE A 218 31.86 2.97 -18.95
CA PHE A 218 31.90 1.60 -19.44
C PHE A 218 31.80 1.66 -20.95
N GLY A 219 32.92 1.32 -21.59
CA GLY A 219 33.01 1.17 -23.03
C GLY A 219 31.94 0.21 -23.54
N GLY A 220 31.31 0.64 -24.64
CA GLY A 220 30.71 -0.21 -25.66
C GLY A 220 29.91 -1.42 -25.18
N PHE A 221 28.68 -1.20 -24.71
CA PHE A 221 27.62 -2.17 -24.93
C PHE A 221 26.41 -1.48 -25.57
N ASN A 222 26.32 -1.60 -26.89
CA ASN A 222 25.14 -1.27 -27.66
C ASN A 222 24.00 -2.20 -27.21
N PHE A 223 23.06 -1.68 -26.42
CA PHE A 223 21.76 -2.33 -26.28
C PHE A 223 20.99 -2.15 -27.59
N CYS A 224 20.93 -3.25 -28.35
CA CYS A 224 20.09 -3.38 -29.53
C CYS A 224 18.63 -3.21 -29.10
N ARG A 225 17.99 -2.11 -29.51
CA ARG A 225 16.53 -1.96 -29.40
C ARG A 225 15.88 -2.94 -30.38
N ARG A 226 15.04 -3.83 -29.85
CA ARG A 226 13.92 -4.43 -30.60
C ARG A 226 12.63 -3.80 -30.10
#